data_AF-A0A0K0DDZ2-F1
#
_entry.id   AF-A0A0K0DDZ2-F1
#
_cell.length_a   1.000
_cell.length_b   1.000
_cell.length_c   1.000
_cell.angle_alpha   90.00
_cell.angle_beta   90.00
_cell.angle_gamma   90.00
#
_symmetry.space_group_name_H-M   'P 1'
#
loop_
_entity.id
_entity.type
_entity.pdbx_description
1 polymer ?
#
loop_
_entity_poly.entity_id
_entity_poly.type
_entity_poly.pdbx_seq_one_letter_code
_entity_poly.pdbx_strand_id
1 'polypeptide(L)'
;MKIGPNNEVWCIPEDGRVWDVVIATCDEAGAGTDASVYLKVYYESAHDYETFLLDNPGRDDFERGAKDHFKLFFKQDDIINMGLFWWPGFSFSQSWCTKWVLLLSPDTETCFEGIFNKWIRHYKDPPTYATQFHKLRFCDCVAPGEPTANRRKYMRYEDILNPS
;
A
#
# COMPACT_ATOMS: atom_id res chain seq x y z
N MET A 1 -15.06 -11.75 16.34
CA MET A 1 -13.77 -12.15 16.93
C MET A 1 -13.15 -13.24 16.04
N LYS A 2 -12.02 -12.98 15.39
CA LYS A 2 -11.25 -14.01 14.65
C LYS A 2 -9.93 -14.24 15.38
N ILE A 3 -9.52 -15.49 15.48
CA ILE A 3 -8.24 -15.89 16.08
C ILE A 3 -7.19 -15.90 14.96
N GLY A 4 -6.13 -15.12 15.12
CA GLY A 4 -5.00 -15.12 14.20
C GLY A 4 -4.17 -16.40 14.28
N PRO A 5 -3.26 -16.65 13.32
CA PRO A 5 -2.43 -17.87 13.27
C PRO A 5 -1.55 -18.09 14.51
N ASN A 6 -1.33 -17.07 15.35
CA ASN A 6 -0.56 -17.13 16.59
C ASN A 6 -1.41 -16.99 17.88
N ASN A 7 -2.70 -17.35 17.85
CA ASN A 7 -3.62 -17.20 18.99
C ASN A 7 -3.84 -15.73 19.44
N GLU A 8 -3.48 -14.77 18.60
CA GLU A 8 -3.76 -13.37 18.83
C GLU A 8 -5.24 -13.08 18.58
N VAL A 9 -5.87 -12.46 19.57
CA VAL A 9 -7.24 -11.95 19.47
C VAL A 9 -7.17 -10.61 18.77
N TRP A 10 -7.51 -10.60 17.49
CA TRP A 10 -7.75 -9.35 16.78
C TRP A 10 -9.14 -8.84 17.18
N CYS A 11 -9.20 -7.69 17.84
CA CYS A 11 -10.42 -6.88 17.94
C CYS A 11 -10.73 -6.29 16.56
N ILE A 12 -11.10 -7.15 15.61
CA ILE A 12 -11.64 -6.70 14.33
C ILE A 12 -12.99 -6.05 14.68
N PRO A 13 -13.21 -4.76 14.37
CA PRO A 13 -14.56 -4.19 14.40
C PRO A 13 -15.49 -5.14 13.63
N GLU A 14 -16.75 -5.29 14.02
CA GLU A 14 -17.64 -6.26 13.35
C GLU A 14 -17.72 -6.06 11.82
N ASP A 15 -17.39 -4.87 11.33
CA ASP A 15 -17.37 -4.48 9.91
C ASP A 15 -15.96 -4.36 9.30
N GLY A 16 -14.88 -4.64 10.05
CA GLY A 16 -13.51 -4.52 9.57
C GLY A 16 -13.15 -5.62 8.57
N ARG A 17 -12.43 -5.26 7.50
CA ARG A 17 -12.00 -6.20 6.46
C ARG A 17 -10.49 -6.41 6.50
N VAL A 18 -10.06 -7.60 6.13
CA VAL A 18 -8.63 -7.91 6.01
C VAL A 18 -8.17 -7.55 4.61
N TRP A 19 -7.07 -6.81 4.54
CA TRP A 19 -6.41 -6.45 3.31
C TRP A 19 -4.99 -7.00 3.30
N ASP A 20 -4.67 -7.77 2.26
CA ASP A 20 -3.32 -8.20 1.98
C ASP A 20 -2.61 -7.08 1.20
N VAL A 21 -1.50 -6.59 1.76
CA VAL A 21 -0.67 -5.54 1.16
C VAL A 21 0.61 -6.16 0.65
N VAL A 22 0.87 -6.09 -0.65
CA VAL A 22 2.12 -6.57 -1.23
C VAL A 22 2.88 -5.39 -1.80
N ILE A 23 4.12 -5.20 -1.37
CA ILE A 23 4.96 -4.08 -1.80
C ILE A 23 6.20 -4.63 -2.49
N ALA A 24 6.51 -4.11 -3.67
CA ALA A 24 7.72 -4.44 -4.40
C ALA A 24 8.71 -3.29 -4.33
N THR A 25 9.87 -3.53 -3.71
CA THR A 25 10.99 -2.59 -3.67
C THR A 25 11.71 -2.59 -5.03
N CYS A 26 12.28 -1.44 -5.41
CA CYS A 26 13.10 -1.32 -6.61
C CYS A 26 14.31 -2.26 -6.55
N ASP A 27 14.79 -2.71 -7.71
CA ASP A 27 16.00 -3.53 -7.82
C ASP A 27 17.15 -2.68 -8.36
N GLU A 28 17.42 -1.58 -7.68
CA GLU A 28 18.57 -0.70 -7.94
C GLU A 28 19.40 -0.53 -6.67
N ALA A 29 20.66 -0.14 -6.83
CA ALA A 29 21.57 -0.02 -5.69
C ALA A 29 21.07 1.02 -4.68
N GLY A 30 21.01 0.65 -3.40
CA GLY A 30 20.51 1.51 -2.32
C GLY A 30 18.99 1.68 -2.26
N ALA A 31 18.22 0.87 -3.00
CA ALA A 31 16.76 0.97 -3.03
C ALA A 31 16.06 0.49 -1.75
N GLY A 32 16.74 -0.27 -0.90
CA GLY A 32 16.19 -0.83 0.35
C GLY A 32 16.36 0.10 1.55
N THR A 33 15.60 -0.14 2.61
CA THR A 33 15.53 0.76 3.77
C THR A 33 15.30 0.03 5.08
N ASP A 34 16.03 0.42 6.12
CA ASP A 34 15.76 0.03 7.52
C ASP A 34 14.78 0.99 8.23
N ALA A 35 14.08 1.82 7.45
CA ALA A 35 13.16 2.84 7.95
C ALA A 35 11.84 2.22 8.39
N SER A 36 11.14 2.91 9.29
CA SER A 36 9.70 2.67 9.45
C SER A 36 8.98 3.17 8.20
N VAL A 37 8.28 2.27 7.51
CA VAL A 37 7.51 2.58 6.30
C VAL A 37 6.03 2.67 6.62
N TYR A 38 5.36 3.65 6.04
CA TYR A 38 3.94 3.90 6.25
C TYR A 38 3.18 3.93 4.94
N LEU A 39 2.00 3.30 4.95
CA LEU A 39 1.02 3.37 3.87
C LEU A 39 -0.15 4.24 4.31
N LYS A 40 -0.44 5.27 3.52
CA LYS A 40 -1.61 6.14 3.68
C LYS A 40 -2.64 5.79 2.61
N VAL A 41 -3.86 5.44 3.02
CA VAL A 41 -4.97 5.04 2.14
C VAL A 41 -6.05 6.12 2.18
N TYR A 42 -6.58 6.52 1.03
CA TYR A 42 -7.57 7.58 0.90
C TYR A 42 -8.89 7.04 0.36
N TYR A 43 -10.01 7.52 0.89
CA TYR A 43 -11.37 7.02 0.59
C TYR A 43 -12.28 8.08 -0.03
N GLU A 44 -13.25 7.65 -0.84
CA GLU A 44 -14.23 8.52 -1.51
C GLU A 44 -15.26 9.11 -0.54
N SER A 45 -15.86 8.27 0.31
CA SER A 45 -17.09 8.54 1.07
C SER A 45 -16.92 9.48 2.26
N ALA A 46 -15.68 9.85 2.61
CA ALA A 46 -15.43 10.68 3.79
C ALA A 46 -14.41 11.81 3.58
N HIS A 47 -13.79 11.93 2.39
CA HIS A 47 -12.56 12.74 2.23
C HIS A 47 -11.52 12.45 3.33
N ASP A 48 -11.55 11.22 3.84
CA ASP A 48 -10.79 10.78 4.99
C ASP A 48 -9.68 9.82 4.54
N TYR A 49 -8.73 9.59 5.43
CA TYR A 49 -7.61 8.72 5.19
C TYR A 49 -7.22 7.96 6.44
N GLU A 50 -6.63 6.78 6.24
CA GLU A 50 -5.99 6.02 7.30
C GLU A 50 -4.50 5.85 7.00
N THR A 51 -3.68 5.77 8.04
CA THR A 51 -2.23 5.58 7.92
C THR A 51 -1.82 4.36 8.73
N PHE A 52 -1.09 3.46 8.09
CA PHE A 52 -0.67 2.18 8.64
C PHE A 52 0.84 2.09 8.65
N LEU A 53 1.41 1.73 9.81
CA LEU A 53 2.80 1.27 9.89
C LEU A 53 2.88 -0.13 9.28
N LEU A 54 3.84 -0.33 8.40
CA LEU A 54 4.09 -1.62 7.76
C LEU A 54 5.34 -2.23 8.39
N ASP A 55 5.12 -3.31 9.13
CA ASP A 55 6.17 -4.01 9.88
C ASP A 55 5.78 -5.49 10.02
N ASN A 56 6.68 -6.39 9.63
CA ASN A 56 6.60 -7.80 9.99
C ASN A 56 7.61 -8.09 11.10
N PRO A 57 7.16 -8.39 12.34
CA PRO A 57 8.05 -8.59 13.47
C PRO A 57 9.14 -9.65 13.19
N GLY A 58 10.40 -9.25 13.35
CA GLY A 58 11.56 -10.12 13.17
C GLY A 58 11.93 -10.42 11.72
N ARG A 59 11.38 -9.68 10.75
CA ARG A 59 11.81 -9.73 9.35
C ARG A 59 12.55 -8.47 8.96
N ASP A 60 13.43 -8.64 8.00
CA ASP A 60 14.11 -7.57 7.28
C ASP A 60 13.26 -7.26 6.04
N ASP A 61 12.32 -6.31 6.20
CA ASP A 61 11.40 -5.90 5.15
C ASP A 61 11.99 -4.76 4.31
N PHE A 62 11.42 -4.51 3.14
CA PHE A 62 11.76 -3.41 2.24
C PHE A 62 13.16 -3.48 1.64
N GLU A 63 13.74 -4.68 1.58
CA GLU A 63 15.03 -4.91 0.98
C GLU A 63 15.04 -4.74 -0.55
N ARG A 64 16.22 -4.41 -1.10
CA ARG A 64 16.38 -4.22 -2.54
C ARG A 64 15.85 -5.43 -3.31
N GLY A 65 14.94 -5.18 -4.25
CA GLY A 65 14.35 -6.21 -5.11
C GLY A 65 13.38 -7.15 -4.39
N ALA A 66 13.16 -6.98 -3.09
CA ALA A 66 12.26 -7.80 -2.31
C ALA A 66 10.79 -7.49 -2.60
N LYS A 67 9.95 -8.46 -2.25
CA LYS A 67 8.50 -8.30 -2.18
C LYS A 67 8.06 -8.67 -0.78
N ASP A 68 7.49 -7.71 -0.09
CA ASP A 68 7.05 -7.86 1.29
C ASP A 68 5.54 -7.87 1.37
N HIS A 69 5.02 -8.66 2.30
CA HIS A 69 3.60 -8.92 2.46
C HIS A 69 3.18 -8.57 3.87
N PHE A 70 2.15 -7.73 3.99
CA PHE A 70 1.57 -7.28 5.26
C PHE A 70 0.07 -7.53 5.27
N LYS A 71 -0.51 -7.58 6.48
CA LYS A 71 -1.96 -7.67 6.68
C LYS A 71 -2.44 -6.42 7.41
N LEU A 72 -3.36 -5.70 6.78
CA LEU A 72 -4.01 -4.53 7.37
C LEU A 72 -5.49 -4.81 7.62
N PHE A 73 -6.06 -4.08 8.57
CA PHE A 73 -7.46 -4.17 8.93
C PHE A 73 -8.09 -2.78 8.88
N PHE A 74 -9.04 -2.59 7.97
CA PHE A 74 -9.82 -1.35 7.86
C PHE A 74 -11.18 -1.63 7.21
N LYS A 75 -12.13 -0.72 7.37
CA LYS A 75 -13.55 -0.96 7.04
C LYS A 75 -13.87 -0.62 5.58
N GLN A 76 -13.23 0.40 5.03
CA GLN A 76 -13.58 1.06 3.78
C GLN A 76 -13.13 0.26 2.54
N ASP A 77 -13.92 0.29 1.46
CA ASP A 77 -13.66 -0.40 0.17
C ASP A 77 -13.70 0.53 -1.05
N ASP A 78 -13.95 1.81 -0.81
CA ASP A 78 -14.05 2.91 -1.74
C ASP A 78 -12.72 3.69 -1.82
N ILE A 79 -11.61 2.94 -1.89
CA ILE A 79 -10.27 3.49 -1.99
C ILE A 79 -10.12 4.23 -3.32
N ILE A 80 -9.69 5.49 -3.24
CA ILE A 80 -9.46 6.35 -4.41
C ILE A 80 -7.97 6.57 -4.68
N ASN A 81 -7.11 6.45 -3.67
CA ASN A 81 -5.67 6.54 -3.84
C ASN A 81 -4.90 5.95 -2.65
N MET A 82 -3.58 5.82 -2.82
CA MET A 82 -2.63 5.51 -1.75
C MET A 82 -1.35 6.35 -1.85
N GLY A 83 -0.67 6.51 -0.73
CA GLY A 83 0.61 7.18 -0.64
C GLY A 83 1.58 6.46 0.30
N LEU A 84 2.86 6.60 0.02
CA LEU A 84 3.95 6.05 0.83
C LEU A 84 4.82 7.16 1.39
N PHE A 85 5.30 6.94 2.61
CA PHE A 85 6.38 7.72 3.20
C PHE A 85 7.14 6.83 4.18
N TRP A 86 8.36 7.25 4.49
CA TRP A 86 9.18 6.57 5.48
C TRP A 86 9.68 7.57 6.52
N TRP A 87 9.90 7.07 7.73
CA TRP A 87 10.48 7.81 8.85
C TRP A 87 11.74 7.10 9.34
N PRO A 88 12.90 7.79 9.36
CA PRO A 88 14.14 7.19 9.81
C PRO A 88 14.15 7.00 11.32
N GLY A 89 14.74 5.89 11.74
CA GLY A 89 15.29 5.75 13.08
C GLY A 89 16.55 6.60 13.26
N PHE A 90 17.35 6.29 14.28
CA PHE A 90 18.56 7.05 14.64
C PHE A 90 19.74 6.96 13.65
N SER A 91 19.58 6.37 12.44
CA SER A 91 20.68 6.20 11.47
C SER A 91 20.63 7.18 10.29
N PHE A 92 21.79 7.40 9.66
CA PHE A 92 22.00 8.36 8.56
C PHE A 92 21.43 7.86 7.23
N SER A 93 20.89 8.78 6.43
CA SER A 93 20.46 8.64 5.02
C SER A 93 19.86 7.29 4.66
N GLN A 94 18.65 7.03 5.15
CA GLN A 94 17.82 5.95 4.62
C GLN A 94 17.17 6.44 3.32
N SER A 95 17.00 5.57 2.34
CA SER A 95 16.36 5.90 1.07
C SER A 95 15.60 4.68 0.61
N TRP A 96 14.44 4.89 0.02
CA TRP A 96 13.61 3.77 -0.38
C TRP A 96 13.03 4.02 -1.75
N CYS A 97 13.22 3.09 -2.68
CA CYS A 97 12.57 3.13 -3.98
C CYS A 97 11.55 2.01 -4.05
N THR A 98 10.32 2.36 -4.43
CA THR A 98 9.21 1.42 -4.55
C THR A 98 8.80 1.30 -6.01
N LYS A 99 8.61 0.07 -6.49
CA LYS A 99 8.06 -0.21 -7.83
C LYS A 99 6.54 -0.05 -7.82
N TRP A 100 5.87 -0.83 -6.99
CA TRP A 100 4.41 -0.85 -6.90
C TRP A 100 3.93 -1.38 -5.54
N VAL A 101 2.66 -1.14 -5.26
CA VAL A 101 1.93 -1.65 -4.10
C VAL A 101 0.62 -2.29 -4.60
N LEU A 102 0.28 -3.46 -4.09
CA LEU A 102 -1.01 -4.12 -4.27
C LEU A 102 -1.76 -4.14 -2.95
N LEU A 103 -3.03 -3.74 -2.97
CA LEU A 103 -3.99 -3.96 -1.89
C LEU A 103 -5.04 -4.96 -2.38
N LEU A 104 -5.09 -6.11 -1.72
CA LEU A 104 -5.90 -7.24 -2.12
C LEU A 104 -6.95 -7.51 -1.04
N SER A 105 -8.22 -7.55 -1.42
CA SER A 105 -9.31 -7.99 -0.55
C SER A 105 -9.96 -9.23 -1.14
N PRO A 106 -9.70 -10.43 -0.57
CA PRO A 106 -10.37 -11.64 -1.02
C PRO A 106 -11.88 -11.59 -0.74
N ASP A 107 -12.29 -10.93 0.34
CA ASP A 107 -13.71 -10.82 0.75
C ASP A 107 -14.57 -10.07 -0.26
N THR A 108 -13.99 -9.06 -0.93
CA THR A 108 -14.68 -8.25 -1.95
C THR A 108 -14.28 -8.60 -3.38
N GLU A 109 -13.36 -9.56 -3.55
CA GLU A 109 -12.71 -9.90 -4.81
C GLU A 109 -12.11 -8.68 -5.55
N THR A 110 -11.65 -7.68 -4.79
CA THR A 110 -11.05 -6.46 -5.35
C THR A 110 -9.55 -6.40 -5.16
N CYS A 111 -8.91 -5.69 -6.08
CA CYS A 111 -7.51 -5.33 -5.98
C CYS A 111 -7.31 -3.87 -6.33
N PHE A 112 -6.44 -3.18 -5.60
CA PHE A 112 -5.93 -1.88 -5.99
C PHE A 112 -4.43 -1.94 -6.25
N GLU A 113 -4.01 -1.41 -7.38
CA GLU A 113 -2.61 -1.33 -7.79
C GLU A 113 -2.16 0.13 -7.80
N GLY A 114 -1.16 0.45 -6.98
CA GLY A 114 -0.46 1.72 -7.01
C GLY A 114 0.92 1.56 -7.63
N ILE A 115 1.19 2.20 -8.76
CA ILE A 115 2.49 2.18 -9.43
C ILE A 115 3.30 3.41 -9.02
N PHE A 116 4.50 3.19 -8.49
CA PHE A 116 5.38 4.24 -7.97
C PHE A 116 6.60 4.46 -8.85
N ASN A 117 7.41 3.42 -9.06
CA ASN A 117 8.70 3.43 -9.78
C ASN A 117 9.54 4.68 -9.45
N LYS A 118 9.67 5.02 -8.17
CA LYS A 118 10.33 6.24 -7.71
C LYS A 118 10.83 6.11 -6.28
N TRP A 119 11.78 6.98 -5.95
CA TRP A 119 12.26 7.20 -4.59
C TRP A 119 11.16 7.87 -3.75
N ILE A 120 10.83 7.23 -2.63
CA ILE A 120 9.86 7.70 -1.65
C ILE A 120 10.49 8.79 -0.79
N ARG A 121 9.73 9.85 -0.56
CA ARG A 121 10.20 10.99 0.23
C ARG A 121 10.19 10.68 1.72
N HIS A 122 11.25 11.12 2.39
CA HIS A 122 11.30 11.26 3.85
C HIS A 122 10.09 12.07 4.33
N TYR A 123 9.42 11.56 5.35
CA TYR A 123 8.25 12.13 6.03
C TYR A 123 7.87 13.55 5.62
N LYS A 124 7.04 13.62 4.59
CA LYS A 124 6.45 14.84 4.09
C LYS A 124 4.97 14.53 3.89
N ASP A 125 4.11 15.40 4.39
CA ASP A 125 2.72 15.48 3.95
C ASP A 125 2.67 16.60 2.88
N PRO A 126 2.14 16.34 1.67
CA PRO A 126 1.54 15.08 1.23
C PRO A 126 2.56 13.95 1.06
N PRO A 127 2.15 12.68 1.28
CA PRO A 127 3.02 11.53 1.06
C PRO A 127 3.42 11.44 -0.42
N THR A 128 4.31 10.51 -0.71
CA THR A 128 4.60 10.17 -2.09
C THR A 128 3.40 9.42 -2.65
N TYR A 129 2.60 10.03 -3.53
CA TYR A 129 1.50 9.31 -4.19
C TYR A 129 1.99 8.39 -5.31
N ALA A 130 1.18 7.37 -5.58
CA ALA A 130 1.30 6.55 -6.78
C ALA A 130 1.16 7.42 -8.04
N THR A 131 1.99 7.14 -9.03
CA THR A 131 1.93 7.79 -10.36
C THR A 131 0.74 7.31 -11.18
N GLN A 132 0.34 6.05 -10.98
CA GLN A 132 -0.86 5.46 -11.55
C GLN A 132 -1.55 4.64 -10.46
N PHE A 133 -2.87 4.68 -10.45
CA PHE A 133 -3.69 3.93 -9.50
C PHE A 133 -4.86 3.26 -10.23
N HIS A 134 -5.00 1.94 -10.05
CA HIS A 134 -6.00 1.13 -10.71
C HIS A 134 -6.83 0.34 -9.70
N LYS A 135 -8.14 0.24 -9.92
CA LYS A 135 -8.95 -0.84 -9.34
C LYS A 135 -9.11 -1.95 -10.37
N LEU A 136 -8.76 -3.16 -9.94
CA LEU A 136 -8.72 -4.40 -10.68
C LEU A 136 -9.58 -5.45 -9.97
N ARG A 137 -9.90 -6.54 -10.65
CA ARG A 137 -10.40 -7.74 -9.97
C ARG A 137 -9.24 -8.41 -9.25
N PHE A 138 -9.53 -9.10 -8.15
CA PHE A 138 -8.52 -9.83 -7.39
C PHE A 138 -7.67 -10.77 -8.27
N CYS A 139 -8.34 -11.53 -9.15
CA CYS A 139 -7.67 -12.47 -10.06
C CYS A 139 -6.65 -11.80 -10.99
N ASP A 140 -6.91 -10.57 -11.42
CA ASP A 140 -6.05 -9.82 -12.34
C ASP A 140 -4.77 -9.30 -11.63
N CYS A 141 -4.68 -9.36 -10.31
CA CYS A 141 -3.46 -9.01 -9.56
C CYS A 141 -2.61 -10.24 -9.19
N VAL A 142 -3.26 -11.37 -8.90
CA VAL A 142 -2.55 -12.61 -8.57
C VAL A 142 -2.08 -13.38 -9.81
N ALA A 143 -2.82 -13.25 -10.91
CA ALA A 143 -2.51 -13.83 -12.20
C ALA A 143 -2.83 -12.77 -13.26
N PRO A 144 -1.91 -11.79 -13.47
CA PRO A 144 -2.16 -10.70 -14.39
C PRO A 144 -2.53 -11.22 -15.76
N GLY A 145 -3.81 -11.01 -16.11
CA GLY A 145 -4.32 -11.30 -17.44
C GLY A 145 -3.70 -10.35 -18.48
N GLU A 146 -4.15 -10.49 -19.71
CA GLU A 146 -3.63 -9.69 -20.82
C GLU A 146 -3.57 -8.18 -20.50
N PRO A 147 -2.59 -7.43 -21.05
CA PRO A 147 -2.49 -5.97 -20.88
C PRO A 147 -3.78 -5.23 -21.27
N THR A 148 -4.67 -5.84 -22.04
CA THR A 148 -5.97 -5.29 -22.46
C THR A 148 -7.12 -5.53 -21.48
N ALA A 149 -6.90 -6.20 -20.33
CA ALA A 149 -7.94 -6.39 -19.32
C ALA A 149 -8.56 -5.05 -18.89
N ASN A 150 -9.85 -5.06 -18.55
CA ASN A 150 -10.58 -3.85 -18.17
C ASN A 150 -10.11 -3.37 -16.78
N ARG A 151 -9.43 -2.22 -16.73
CA ARG A 151 -8.89 -1.60 -15.51
C ARG A 151 -9.56 -0.26 -15.29
N ARG A 152 -10.18 -0.06 -14.12
CA ARG A 152 -10.73 1.25 -13.78
C ARG A 152 -9.59 2.12 -13.28
N LYS A 153 -9.29 3.19 -14.02
CA LYS A 153 -8.34 4.23 -13.60
C LYS A 153 -9.03 5.19 -12.64
N TYR A 154 -8.32 5.59 -11.60
CA TYR A 154 -8.75 6.63 -10.69
C TYR A 154 -7.86 7.85 -10.90
N MET A 155 -8.41 9.03 -10.60
CA MET A 155 -7.61 10.25 -10.59
C MET A 155 -6.64 10.21 -9.41
N ARG A 156 -5.46 10.81 -9.58
CA ARG A 156 -4.55 10.96 -8.44
C ARG A 156 -5.23 11.87 -7.42
N TYR A 157 -5.00 11.62 -6.15
CA TYR A 157 -5.56 12.44 -5.08
C TYR A 157 -5.25 13.94 -5.24
N GLU A 158 -4.06 14.28 -5.75
CA GLU A 158 -3.70 15.67 -6.09
C GLU A 158 -4.61 16.30 -7.16
N ASP A 159 -5.01 15.51 -8.17
CA ASP A 159 -5.90 15.94 -9.25
C ASP A 159 -7.35 16.06 -8.77
N ILE A 160 -7.74 15.28 -7.75
CA ILE A 160 -9.05 15.38 -7.09
C ILE A 160 -9.16 16.68 -6.29
N LEU A 161 -8.11 17.06 -5.57
CA LEU A 161 -8.09 18.29 -4.79
C LEU A 161 -7.96 19.56 -5.65
N ASN A 162 -7.32 19.45 -6.81
CA ASN A 162 -7.11 20.56 -7.74
C ASN A 162 -7.59 20.20 -9.15
N PRO A 163 -8.91 20.07 -9.37
CA PRO A 163 -9.45 19.84 -10.71
C PRO A 163 -9.18 21.09 -11.57
N SER A 164 -8.54 20.88 -12.73
CA SER A 164 -8.23 21.91 -13.73
C SER A 164 -9.48 22.56 -14.33
#